data_AF-A0A963S5H6-F1
#
_entry.id   AF-A0A963S5H6-F1
#
_cell.length_a   1.000
_cell.length_b   1.000
_cell.length_c   1.000
_cell.angle_alpha   90.00
_cell.angle_beta   90.00
_cell.angle_gamma   90.00
#
_symmetry.space_group_name_H-M   'P 1'
#
loop_
_entity.id
_entity.type
_entity.pdbx_description
1 polymer ?
#
loop_
_entity_poly.entity_id
_entity_poly.type
_entity_poly.pdbx_seq_one_letter_code
_entity_poly.pdbx_strand_id
1 'polypeptide(L)'
;MPVTMDFTAWSATLLGLYILFAGFGALRNITAWRKMIEEVERSPALQLVASLLELMVGALVYLANPWVPSDLLSCVLKGAGGLMMLEAFAICGFADIYTHFW
;
A
#
# COMPACT_ATOMS: atom_id res chain seq x y z
N MET A 1 3.10 -19.24 -28.00
CA MET A 1 3.72 -18.03 -27.41
C MET A 1 4.06 -18.37 -25.97
N PRO A 2 5.26 -18.06 -25.44
CA PRO A 2 5.52 -18.30 -24.03
C PRO A 2 4.48 -17.53 -23.22
N VAL A 3 3.85 -18.20 -22.25
CA VAL A 3 2.90 -17.55 -21.34
C VAL A 3 3.72 -16.62 -20.45
N THR A 4 3.84 -15.36 -20.86
CA THR A 4 4.47 -14.31 -20.07
C THR A 4 3.52 -13.99 -18.91
N MET A 5 4.05 -13.97 -17.69
CA MET A 5 3.30 -13.60 -16.50
C MET A 5 2.78 -12.16 -16.63
N ASP A 6 1.47 -11.97 -16.51
CA ASP A 6 0.84 -10.65 -16.53
C ASP A 6 0.92 -10.01 -15.14
N PHE A 7 1.99 -9.25 -14.91
CA PHE A 7 2.24 -8.60 -13.62
C PHE A 7 1.17 -7.56 -13.27
N THR A 8 0.57 -6.90 -14.26
CA THR A 8 -0.48 -5.90 -14.03
C THR A 8 -1.73 -6.58 -13.48
N ALA A 9 -2.18 -7.65 -14.14
CA ALA A 9 -3.35 -8.40 -13.70
C ALA A 9 -3.15 -9.01 -12.30
N TRP A 10 -1.97 -9.58 -12.03
CA TRP A 10 -1.67 -10.15 -10.70
C TRP A 10 -1.56 -9.09 -9.62
N SER A 11 -0.91 -7.96 -9.90
CA SER A 11 -0.83 -6.82 -8.96
C SER A 11 -2.23 -6.31 -8.61
N ALA A 12 -3.08 -6.10 -9.61
CA ALA A 12 -4.46 -5.67 -9.41
C ALA A 12 -5.26 -6.66 -8.57
N THR A 13 -5.14 -7.96 -8.89
CA THR A 13 -5.90 -9.01 -8.22
C THR A 13 -5.50 -9.13 -6.76
N LEU A 14 -4.20 -9.17 -6.46
CA LEU A 14 -3.70 -9.34 -5.10
C LEU A 14 -3.97 -8.11 -4.23
N LEU A 15 -3.69 -6.90 -4.74
CA LEU A 15 -3.99 -5.66 -4.02
C LEU A 15 -5.50 -5.46 -3.84
N GLY A 16 -6.29 -5.73 -4.88
CA GLY A 16 -7.74 -5.63 -4.82
C GLY A 16 -8.34 -6.58 -3.78
N LEU A 17 -7.89 -7.84 -3.75
CA LEU A 17 -8.27 -8.79 -2.71
C LEU A 17 -7.84 -8.32 -1.33
N TYR A 18 -6.61 -7.84 -1.16
CA TYR A 18 -6.14 -7.31 0.11
C TYR A 18 -7.03 -6.16 0.62
N ILE A 19 -7.30 -5.16 -0.21
CA ILE A 19 -8.15 -4.00 0.14
C ILE A 19 -9.57 -4.46 0.46
N LEU A 20 -10.12 -5.41 -0.30
CA LEU A 20 -11.45 -5.96 -0.05
C LEU A 20 -11.53 -6.62 1.34
N PHE A 21 -10.56 -7.46 1.70
CA PHE A 21 -10.52 -8.12 3.01
C PHE A 21 -10.17 -7.16 4.15
N ALA A 22 -9.31 -6.16 3.92
CA ALA A 22 -9.06 -5.08 4.87
C ALA A 22 -10.36 -4.30 5.15
N GLY A 23 -11.13 -4.00 4.11
CA GLY A 23 -12.46 -3.37 4.21
C GLY A 23 -13.45 -4.22 5.00
N PHE A 24 -13.53 -5.54 4.74
CA PHE A 24 -14.33 -6.44 5.58
C PHE A 24 -13.88 -6.44 7.05
N GLY A 25 -12.57 -6.42 7.30
CA GLY A 25 -12.02 -6.26 8.64
C GLY A 25 -12.47 -4.97 9.31
N ALA A 26 -12.47 -3.86 8.57
CA ALA A 26 -12.95 -2.55 9.01
C ALA A 26 -14.43 -2.57 9.40
N LEU A 27 -15.28 -3.16 8.55
CA LEU A 27 -16.71 -3.29 8.80
C LEU A 27 -17.00 -4.18 10.02
N ARG A 28 -16.16 -5.20 10.25
CA ARG A 28 -16.32 -6.12 11.40
C ARG A 28 -15.91 -5.48 12.72
N ASN A 29 -14.85 -4.70 12.75
CA ASN A 29 -14.34 -4.08 13.97
C ASN A 29 -13.75 -2.69 13.69
N ILE A 30 -14.60 -1.68 13.77
CA ILE A 30 -14.27 -0.29 13.49
C ILE A 30 -13.16 0.22 14.44
N THR A 31 -13.14 -0.24 15.69
CA THR A 31 -12.12 0.15 16.68
C THR A 31 -10.75 -0.46 16.40
N ALA A 32 -10.66 -1.51 15.59
CA ALA A 32 -9.38 -2.16 15.29
C ALA A 32 -8.42 -1.22 14.55
N TRP A 33 -8.93 -0.43 13.60
CA TRP A 33 -8.11 0.53 12.83
C TRP A 33 -7.47 1.58 13.72
N ARG A 34 -8.26 2.19 14.61
CA ARG A 34 -7.74 3.19 15.55
C ARG A 34 -6.66 2.63 16.46
N LYS A 35 -6.83 1.40 16.94
CA LYS A 35 -5.83 0.73 17.77
C LYS A 35 -4.52 0.47 17.00
N MET A 36 -4.61 0.04 15.74
CA MET A 36 -3.41 -0.16 14.92
C MET A 36 -2.61 1.13 14.74
N ILE A 37 -3.30 2.25 14.50
CA ILE A 37 -2.66 3.58 14.39
C ILE A 37 -1.96 3.95 15.71
N GLU A 38 -2.66 3.84 16.84
CA GLU A 38 -2.08 4.11 18.16
C GLU A 38 -0.86 3.23 18.47
N GLU A 39 -0.87 1.96 18.05
CA GLU A 39 0.26 1.05 18.23
C GLU A 39 1.48 1.45 17.38
N VAL A 40 1.25 1.90 16.15
CA VAL A 40 2.31 2.42 15.27
C VAL A 40 2.93 3.70 15.84
N GLU A 41 2.11 4.65 16.29
CA GLU A 41 2.59 5.91 16.89
C GLU A 41 3.42 5.69 18.16
N ARG A 42 3.04 4.71 18.99
CA ARG A 42 3.73 4.45 20.27
C ARG A 42 5.01 3.65 20.13
N SER A 43 5.25 3.03 18.98
CA SER A 43 6.38 2.13 18.76
C SER A 43 7.25 2.57 17.58
N PRO A 44 8.38 3.26 17.84
CA PRO A 44 9.31 3.68 16.79
C PRO A 44 9.83 2.51 15.93
N ALA A 45 9.97 1.32 16.55
CA ALA A 45 10.36 0.11 15.83
C ALA A 45 9.25 -0.36 14.87
N LEU A 46 7.99 -0.31 15.31
CA LEU A 46 6.85 -0.70 14.46
C LEU A 46 6.64 0.31 13.32
N GLN A 47 6.82 1.60 13.59
CA GLN A 47 6.82 2.65 12.57
C GLN A 47 7.88 2.41 11.49
N LEU A 48 9.11 2.08 11.88
CA LEU A 48 10.18 1.78 10.93
C LEU A 48 9.89 0.52 10.11
N VAL A 49 9.33 -0.53 10.73
CA VAL A 49 8.96 -1.76 10.02
C VAL A 49 7.78 -1.52 9.08
N ALA A 50 6.74 -0.80 9.52
CA ALA A 50 5.56 -0.49 8.72
C ALA A 50 5.94 0.33 7.48
N SER A 51 6.70 1.41 7.66
CA SER A 51 7.19 2.23 6.55
C SER A 51 8.11 1.47 5.60
N LEU A 52 9.01 0.62 6.12
CA LEU A 52 9.88 -0.19 5.25
C LEU A 52 9.06 -1.19 4.41
N LEU A 53 8.09 -1.88 5.02
CA LEU A 53 7.23 -2.82 4.32
C LEU A 53 6.40 -2.11 3.25
N GLU A 54 5.81 -0.97 3.57
CA GLU A 54 5.05 -0.18 2.61
C GLU A 54 5.92 0.32 1.44
N LEU A 55 7.13 0.81 1.73
CA LEU A 55 8.09 1.22 0.70
C LEU A 55 8.43 0.07 -0.24
N MET A 56 8.70 -1.13 0.31
CA MET A 56 9.02 -2.32 -0.47
C MET A 56 7.86 -2.74 -1.37
N VAL A 57 6.63 -2.79 -0.83
CA VAL A 57 5.45 -3.16 -1.62
C VAL A 57 5.15 -2.10 -2.68
N GLY A 58 5.21 -0.81 -2.32
CA GLY A 58 5.01 0.30 -3.26
C GLY A 58 6.02 0.27 -4.40
N ALA A 59 7.30 0.05 -4.10
CA ALA A 59 8.36 -0.07 -5.11
C ALA A 59 8.14 -1.28 -6.02
N LEU A 60 7.76 -2.44 -5.47
CA LEU A 60 7.45 -3.63 -6.27
C LEU A 60 6.29 -3.37 -7.24
N VAL A 61 5.20 -2.77 -6.76
CA VAL A 61 4.04 -2.42 -7.59
C VAL A 61 4.42 -1.39 -8.64
N TYR A 62 5.15 -0.33 -8.26
CA TYR A 62 5.59 0.70 -9.19
C TYR A 62 6.49 0.15 -10.31
N LEU A 63 7.44 -0.73 -9.97
CA LEU A 63 8.39 -1.29 -10.93
C LEU A 63 7.77 -2.38 -11.81
N ALA A 64 6.85 -3.19 -11.28
CA ALA A 64 6.18 -4.26 -12.01
C ALA A 64 5.18 -3.76 -13.06
N ASN A 65 4.66 -2.54 -12.89
CA ASN A 65 3.63 -1.96 -13.77
C ASN A 65 4.21 -0.90 -14.71
N PRO A 66 4.15 -1.09 -16.04
CA PRO A 66 4.61 -0.09 -17.01
C PRO A 66 3.66 1.10 -17.11
N TRP A 67 4.17 2.26 -17.56
CA TRP A 67 3.31 3.40 -17.90
C TRP A 67 2.91 3.31 -19.38
N VAL A 68 1.70 2.82 -19.63
CA VAL A 68 1.16 2.65 -21.00
C VAL A 68 -0.19 3.35 -21.06
N PRO A 69 -0.31 4.54 -21.70
CA PRO A 69 -1.54 5.34 -21.67
C PRO A 69 -2.79 4.64 -22.18
N SER A 70 -2.65 3.63 -23.05
CA SER A 70 -3.77 2.80 -23.54
C SER A 70 -4.22 1.72 -22.55
N ASP A 71 -3.42 1.41 -21.53
CA ASP A 71 -3.76 0.50 -20.44
C ASP A 71 -3.90 1.30 -19.13
N LEU A 72 -5.14 1.71 -18.87
CA LEU A 72 -5.47 2.51 -17.70
C LEU A 72 -5.16 1.78 -16.39
N LEU A 73 -5.37 0.47 -16.33
CA LEU A 73 -5.13 -0.32 -15.12
C LEU A 73 -3.66 -0.28 -14.75
N SER A 74 -2.76 -0.48 -15.72
CA SER A 74 -1.32 -0.40 -15.48
C SER A 74 -0.88 0.99 -15.00
N CYS A 75 -1.44 2.05 -15.59
CA CYS A 75 -1.17 3.42 -15.15
C CYS A 75 -1.65 3.68 -13.71
N VAL A 76 -2.85 3.20 -13.35
CA VAL A 76 -3.39 3.30 -11.99
C VAL A 76 -2.52 2.56 -11.00
N LEU A 77 -2.12 1.32 -11.28
CA LEU A 77 -1.27 0.54 -10.38
C LEU A 77 0.12 1.15 -10.24
N LYS A 78 0.71 1.64 -11.33
CA LYS A 78 1.97 2.38 -11.25
C LYS A 78 1.83 3.62 -10.38
N GLY A 79 0.77 4.40 -10.56
CA GLY A 79 0.46 5.55 -9.73
C GLY A 79 0.29 5.18 -8.26
N ALA A 80 -0.48 4.14 -7.97
CA ALA A 80 -0.71 3.62 -6.61
C ALA A 80 0.60 3.19 -5.95
N GLY A 81 1.47 2.44 -6.64
CA GLY A 81 2.79 2.07 -6.11
C GLY A 81 3.66 3.30 -5.78
N GLY A 82 3.58 4.35 -6.60
CA GLY A 82 4.25 5.62 -6.33
C GLY A 82 3.69 6.34 -5.11
N LEU A 83 2.36 6.36 -4.94
CA LEU A 83 1.70 6.93 -3.76
C LEU A 83 2.08 6.17 -2.48
N MET A 84 2.08 4.84 -2.50
CA MET A 84 2.52 4.01 -1.36
C MET A 84 3.95 4.34 -0.94
N MET A 85 4.86 4.56 -1.89
CA MET A 85 6.22 4.98 -1.56
C MET A 85 6.26 6.36 -0.89
N LEU A 86 5.41 7.30 -1.33
CA LEU A 86 5.30 8.62 -0.70
C LEU A 86 4.73 8.51 0.73
N GLU A 87 3.71 7.69 0.93
CA GLU A 87 3.14 7.40 2.25
C GLU A 87 4.18 6.74 3.17
N ALA A 88 4.96 5.80 2.65
CA ALA A 88 6.04 5.16 3.40
C ALA A 88 7.08 6.16 3.92
N PHE A 89 7.46 7.16 3.11
CA PHE A 89 8.34 8.23 3.57
C PHE A 89 7.67 9.14 4.60
N ALA A 90 6.37 9.40 4.45
CA ALA A 90 5.60 10.15 5.43
C ALA A 90 5.53 9.41 6.78
N ILE A 91 5.26 8.10 6.80
CA ILE A 91 5.26 7.29 8.02
C ILE A 91 6.68 7.21 8.61
N CYS A 92 7.72 7.05 7.80
CA CYS A 92 9.09 6.96 8.30
C CYS A 92 9.55 8.27 8.98
N GLY A 93 9.32 9.41 8.34
CA GLY A 93 9.83 10.71 8.79
C GLY A 93 8.88 11.54 9.66
N PHE A 94 7.57 11.32 9.54
CA PHE A 94 6.52 12.21 10.06
C PHE A 94 5.29 11.43 10.55
N ALA A 95 5.44 10.22 11.12
CA ALA A 95 4.30 9.41 11.53
C ALA A 95 3.35 10.16 12.47
N ASP A 96 3.89 10.89 13.45
CA ASP A 96 3.15 11.70 14.42
C ASP A 96 2.25 12.76 13.78
N ILE A 97 2.61 13.27 12.60
CA ILE A 97 1.80 14.23 11.84
C ILE A 97 0.87 13.51 10.86
N TYR A 98 1.35 12.46 10.21
CA TYR A 98 0.64 11.75 9.14
C TYR A 98 -0.56 10.94 9.66
N THR A 99 -0.41 10.25 10.79
CA THR A 99 -1.47 9.39 11.34
C THR A 99 -2.69 10.17 11.83
N HIS A 100 -2.52 11.45 12.20
CA HIS A 100 -3.62 12.33 12.60
C HIS A 100 -4.59 12.69 11.46
N PHE A 101 -4.24 12.42 10.20
CA PHE A 101 -5.15 12.58 9.06
C PHE A 101 -6.11 11.39 8.86
N TRP A 102 -5.89 10.29 9.57
CA TRP A 102 -6.62 9.02 9.47
C TRP A 102 -7.44 8.71 10.74
#